data_AF-A0A8H3GDW8-F1
#
_entry.id   AF-A0A8H3GDW8-F1
#
_cell.length_a   1.000
_cell.length_b   1.000
_cell.length_c   1.000
_cell.angle_alpha   90.00
_cell.angle_beta   90.00
_cell.angle_gamma   90.00
#
_symmetry.space_group_name_H-M   'P 1'
#
loop_
_entity.id
_entity.type
_entity.pdbx_description
1 polymer ?
#
loop_
_entity_poly.entity_id
_entity_poly.type
_entity_poly.pdbx_seq_one_letter_code
_entity_poly.pdbx_strand_id
1 'polypeptide(L)'
;MSASHDSHVLGGYKATLSNPNTSDEAKAHAEQVLADAGVNESPNTTGSSEHENRVMGGYKATLSNPNTSEEAKAHASEVLDQGTTATSAPTGGNEHENRVLGGYKATLSNPNTSTEAKEHAKEVLGQAGTSADTTGSGETTSEHEKRVLAGYKGVLAKDNTSEEAKEKARAILSEAGELH
;
A
#
# COMPACT_ATOMS: atom_id res chain seq x y z
N MET A 1 -29.78 -13.07 7.06
CA MET A 1 -28.92 -13.86 7.95
C MET A 1 -27.49 -13.34 7.79
N SER A 2 -26.73 -13.20 8.87
CA SER A 2 -25.50 -12.40 8.90
C SER A 2 -24.33 -13.12 8.23
N ALA A 3 -23.50 -12.39 7.47
CA ALA A 3 -22.29 -12.90 6.80
C ALA A 3 -21.32 -13.62 7.75
N SER A 4 -21.36 -13.29 9.04
CA SER A 4 -20.57 -13.96 10.09
C SER A 4 -21.02 -15.40 10.34
N HIS A 5 -22.32 -15.73 10.23
CA HIS A 5 -22.81 -17.09 10.41
C HIS A 5 -22.29 -18.00 9.30
N ASP A 6 -22.36 -17.54 8.05
CA ASP A 6 -21.93 -18.31 6.89
C ASP A 6 -20.41 -18.55 6.91
N SER A 7 -19.63 -17.58 7.39
CA SER A 7 -18.18 -17.72 7.56
C SER A 7 -17.79 -18.80 8.58
N HIS A 8 -18.53 -18.91 9.69
CA HIS A 8 -18.26 -19.94 10.71
C HIS A 8 -18.68 -21.33 10.25
N VAL A 9 -19.80 -21.42 9.53
CA VAL A 9 -20.27 -22.68 8.93
C VAL A 9 -19.25 -23.21 7.92
N LEU A 10 -18.76 -22.35 7.02
CA LEU A 10 -17.71 -22.70 6.05
C LEU A 10 -16.39 -23.06 6.74
N GLY A 11 -16.04 -22.37 7.83
CA GLY A 11 -14.90 -22.75 8.68
C GLY A 11 -15.03 -24.14 9.29
N GLY A 12 -16.23 -24.53 9.73
CA GLY A 12 -16.54 -25.86 10.22
C GLY A 12 -16.33 -26.95 9.17
N TYR A 13 -16.80 -26.72 7.93
CA TYR A 13 -16.56 -27.65 6.82
C TYR A 13 -15.08 -27.79 6.48
N LYS A 14 -14.28 -26.71 6.55
CA LYS A 14 -12.82 -26.80 6.41
C LYS A 14 -12.17 -27.65 7.50
N ALA A 15 -12.64 -27.53 8.75
CA ALA A 15 -12.16 -28.35 9.85
C ALA A 15 -12.46 -29.85 9.62
N THR A 16 -13.62 -30.17 9.03
CA THR A 16 -13.97 -31.54 8.64
C THR A 16 -12.98 -32.13 7.64
N LEU A 17 -12.49 -31.35 6.67
CA LEU A 17 -11.49 -31.79 5.70
C LEU A 17 -10.11 -32.02 6.33
N SER A 18 -9.74 -31.19 7.31
CA SER A 18 -8.44 -31.28 7.98
C SER A 18 -8.39 -32.35 9.10
N ASN A 19 -9.55 -32.80 9.58
CA ASN A 19 -9.61 -33.77 10.67
C ASN A 19 -9.34 -35.20 10.14
N PRO A 20 -8.28 -35.90 10.62
CA PRO A 20 -7.99 -37.27 10.18
C PRO A 20 -9.04 -38.30 10.59
N ASN A 21 -9.89 -37.98 11.57
CA ASN A 21 -10.90 -38.89 12.12
C ASN A 21 -12.30 -38.74 11.47
N THR A 22 -12.43 -37.97 10.39
CA THR A 22 -13.69 -37.84 9.65
C THR A 22 -13.76 -38.86 8.50
N SER A 23 -14.97 -39.33 8.19
CA SER A 23 -15.17 -40.29 7.10
C SER A 23 -15.01 -39.61 5.73
N ASP A 24 -14.71 -40.41 4.71
CA ASP A 24 -14.50 -39.90 3.36
C ASP A 24 -15.79 -39.32 2.76
N GLU A 25 -16.96 -39.86 3.11
CA GLU A 25 -18.25 -39.30 2.70
C GLU A 25 -18.50 -37.92 3.32
N ALA A 26 -18.10 -37.71 4.58
CA ALA A 26 -18.24 -36.42 5.25
C ALA A 26 -17.29 -35.38 4.65
N LYS A 27 -16.10 -35.80 4.20
CA LYS A 27 -15.15 -34.93 3.49
C LYS A 27 -15.66 -34.55 2.10
N ALA A 28 -16.15 -35.51 1.32
CA ALA A 28 -16.73 -35.24 0.00
C ALA A 28 -17.90 -34.25 0.08
N HIS A 29 -18.76 -34.38 1.08
CA HIS A 29 -19.84 -33.42 1.31
C HIS A 29 -19.32 -32.02 1.72
N ALA A 30 -18.30 -31.97 2.58
CA ALA A 30 -17.68 -30.70 2.97
C ALA A 30 -17.01 -29.98 1.78
N GLU A 31 -16.33 -30.72 0.90
CA GLU A 31 -15.77 -30.20 -0.36
C GLU A 31 -16.86 -29.61 -1.25
N GLN A 32 -17.96 -30.34 -1.45
CA GLN A 32 -19.07 -29.87 -2.28
C GLN A 32 -19.67 -28.57 -1.73
N VAL A 33 -19.91 -28.49 -0.42
CA VAL A 33 -20.47 -27.27 0.22
C VAL A 33 -19.51 -26.09 0.11
N LEU A 34 -18.19 -26.31 0.23
CA LEU A 34 -17.18 -25.27 0.07
C LEU A 34 -17.07 -24.79 -1.38
N ALA A 35 -17.17 -25.71 -2.35
CA ALA A 35 -17.17 -25.42 -3.78
C ALA A 35 -18.40 -24.61 -4.20
N ASP A 36 -19.60 -25.00 -3.74
CA ASP A 36 -20.86 -24.29 -4.00
C ASP A 36 -20.84 -22.88 -3.39
N ALA A 37 -20.17 -22.71 -2.24
CA ALA A 37 -19.96 -21.41 -1.61
C ALA A 37 -18.87 -20.56 -2.28
N GLY A 38 -18.24 -21.05 -3.35
CA GLY A 38 -17.15 -20.36 -4.06
C GLY A 38 -15.88 -20.21 -3.24
N VAL A 39 -15.74 -20.96 -2.14
CA VAL A 39 -14.54 -20.98 -1.29
C VAL A 39 -13.54 -21.91 -1.95
N ASN A 40 -12.85 -21.39 -2.97
CA ASN A 40 -11.79 -22.13 -3.63
C ASN A 40 -10.70 -22.48 -2.59
N GLU A 41 -10.22 -23.72 -2.58
CA GLU A 41 -9.12 -24.22 -1.74
C GLU A 41 -7.78 -23.57 -2.13
N SER A 42 -7.72 -22.25 -2.20
CA SER A 42 -6.47 -21.60 -1.92
C SER A 42 -6.28 -21.76 -0.41
N PRO A 43 -5.29 -22.53 0.08
CA PRO A 43 -4.91 -22.46 1.48
C PRO A 43 -4.69 -20.98 1.74
N ASN A 44 -5.57 -20.40 2.53
CA ASN A 44 -5.68 -18.96 2.73
C ASN A 44 -4.33 -18.43 3.25
N THR A 45 -3.46 -18.02 2.32
CA THR A 45 -2.12 -17.45 2.55
C THR A 45 -2.18 -16.13 3.30
N THR A 46 -3.38 -15.56 3.48
CA THR A 46 -3.62 -14.40 4.33
C THR A 46 -3.43 -14.74 5.83
N GLY A 47 -3.69 -15.99 6.25
CA GLY A 47 -3.46 -16.43 7.62
C GLY A 47 -2.05 -16.93 7.89
N SER A 48 -1.41 -17.54 6.88
CA SER A 48 -0.02 -18.05 7.00
C SER A 48 0.98 -16.91 7.17
N SER A 49 0.85 -15.87 6.34
CA SER A 49 1.73 -14.70 6.42
C SER A 49 1.60 -13.94 7.75
N GLU A 50 0.38 -13.75 8.27
CA GLU A 50 0.19 -13.17 9.60
C GLU A 50 0.72 -14.04 10.72
N HIS A 51 0.51 -15.36 10.65
CA HIS A 51 1.01 -16.29 11.64
C HIS A 51 2.54 -16.30 11.65
N GLU A 52 3.17 -16.39 10.47
CA GLU A 52 4.61 -16.30 10.28
C GLU A 52 5.16 -14.97 10.81
N ASN A 53 4.52 -13.85 10.48
CA ASN A 53 4.91 -12.53 10.99
C ASN A 53 4.86 -12.45 12.52
N ARG A 54 3.83 -13.04 13.15
CA ARG A 54 3.71 -13.09 14.62
C ARG A 54 4.77 -14.01 15.24
N VAL A 55 5.04 -15.16 14.62
CA VAL A 55 6.08 -16.10 15.06
C VAL A 55 7.47 -15.47 14.97
N MET A 56 7.79 -14.81 13.85
CA MET A 56 9.06 -14.08 13.66
C MET A 56 9.18 -12.88 14.63
N GLY A 57 8.08 -12.20 14.93
CA GLY A 57 8.03 -11.17 15.98
C GLY A 57 8.35 -11.73 17.37
N GLY A 58 7.86 -12.94 17.68
CA GLY A 58 8.17 -13.67 18.90
C GLY A 58 9.66 -13.97 19.05
N TYR A 59 10.31 -14.48 17.99
CA TYR A 59 11.76 -14.73 18.01
C TYR A 59 12.58 -13.45 18.19
N LYS A 60 12.17 -12.33 17.59
CA LYS A 60 12.80 -11.01 17.82
C LYS A 60 12.66 -10.56 19.28
N ALA A 61 11.50 -10.79 19.89
CA ALA A 61 11.29 -10.49 21.30
C ALA A 61 12.17 -11.37 22.21
N THR A 62 12.37 -12.65 21.88
CA THR A 62 13.27 -13.55 22.60
C THR A 62 14.72 -13.05 22.60
N LEU A 63 15.20 -12.50 21.48
CA LEU A 63 16.53 -11.90 21.39
C LEU A 63 16.68 -10.62 22.24
N SER A 64 15.60 -9.85 22.36
CA SER A 64 15.61 -8.56 23.05
C SER A 64 15.39 -8.68 24.56
N ASN A 65 14.85 -9.81 25.02
CA ASN A 65 14.55 -10.05 26.42
C ASN A 65 15.83 -10.44 27.20
N PRO A 66 16.25 -9.69 28.22
CA PRO A 66 17.44 -10.01 29.01
C PRO A 66 17.27 -11.27 29.87
N ASN A 67 16.04 -11.74 30.09
CA ASN A 67 15.74 -12.91 30.93
C ASN A 67 15.62 -14.22 30.15
N THR A 68 15.98 -14.24 28.85
CA THR A 68 16.01 -15.48 28.05
C THR A 68 17.39 -16.12 28.11
N SER A 69 17.43 -17.46 28.00
CA SER A 69 18.69 -18.19 27.97
C SER A 69 19.44 -17.98 26.66
N GLU A 70 20.76 -18.15 26.70
CA GLU A 70 21.61 -17.99 25.51
C GLU A 70 21.30 -19.04 24.43
N GLU A 71 20.91 -20.25 24.82
CA GLU A 71 20.47 -21.30 23.88
C GLU A 71 19.17 -20.90 23.16
N ALA A 72 18.23 -20.28 23.87
CA ALA A 72 16.98 -19.81 23.28
C ALA A 72 17.21 -18.64 22.32
N LYS A 73 18.17 -17.76 22.62
CA LYS A 73 18.60 -16.68 21.72
C LYS A 73 19.30 -17.22 20.48
N ALA A 74 20.19 -18.21 20.63
CA ALA A 74 20.87 -18.84 19.50
C ALA A 74 19.87 -19.46 18.51
N HIS A 75 18.91 -20.23 19.02
CA HIS A 75 17.86 -20.82 18.20
C HIS A 75 16.94 -19.75 17.57
N ALA A 76 16.58 -18.70 18.32
CA ALA A 76 15.80 -17.59 17.77
C ALA A 76 16.53 -16.87 16.63
N SER A 77 17.85 -16.68 16.75
CA SER A 77 18.68 -16.11 15.69
C SER A 77 18.71 -17.00 14.45
N GLU A 78 18.91 -18.31 14.63
CA GLU A 78 18.95 -19.27 13.52
C GLU A 78 17.61 -19.32 12.75
N VAL A 79 16.48 -19.34 13.46
CA VAL A 79 15.15 -19.33 12.83
C VAL A 79 14.89 -18.01 12.08
N LEU A 80 15.35 -16.88 12.63
CA LEU A 80 15.24 -15.59 11.95
C LEU A 80 16.10 -15.54 10.67
N ASP A 81 17.31 -16.09 10.69
CA ASP A 81 18.18 -16.17 9.51
C ASP A 81 17.59 -17.07 8.42
N GLN A 82 16.98 -18.19 8.80
CA GLN A 82 16.33 -19.10 7.84
C GLN A 82 15.03 -18.51 7.27
N GLY A 83 14.19 -17.92 8.13
CA GLY A 83 12.87 -17.38 7.76
C GLY A 83 12.90 -16.02 7.07
N THR A 84 14.01 -15.28 7.11
CA THR A 84 14.14 -13.99 6.41
C THR A 84 14.35 -14.11 4.89
N THR A 85 14.62 -15.32 4.39
CA THR A 85 14.90 -15.56 2.96
C THR A 85 13.67 -15.42 2.04
N ALA A 86 12.44 -15.39 2.56
CA ALA A 86 11.24 -15.37 1.71
C ALA A 86 10.54 -14.00 1.58
N THR A 87 10.80 -13.01 2.44
CA THR A 87 10.11 -11.71 2.38
C THR A 87 10.92 -10.51 2.85
N SER A 88 12.16 -10.67 3.30
CA SER A 88 13.05 -9.54 3.56
C SER A 88 13.92 -9.24 2.35
N ALA A 89 13.28 -8.93 1.21
CA ALA A 89 13.86 -7.89 0.38
C ALA A 89 13.96 -6.63 1.27
N PRO A 90 15.08 -5.88 1.24
CA PRO A 90 15.16 -4.58 1.90
C PRO A 90 14.31 -3.55 1.14
N THR A 91 13.01 -3.80 0.98
CA THR A 91 12.01 -2.83 0.51
C THR A 91 11.56 -1.94 1.68
N GLY A 92 12.02 -2.20 2.91
CA GLY A 92 11.71 -1.41 4.10
C GLY A 92 12.43 -0.06 4.21
N GLY A 93 13.45 0.21 3.38
CA GLY A 93 14.11 1.53 3.37
C GLY A 93 13.13 2.62 2.95
N ASN A 94 12.36 2.37 1.89
CA ASN A 94 11.50 3.38 1.28
C ASN A 94 10.17 3.56 2.05
N GLU A 95 9.56 2.48 2.57
CA GLU A 95 8.27 2.61 3.28
C GLU A 95 8.40 3.27 4.66
N HIS A 96 9.46 2.94 5.41
CA HIS A 96 9.75 3.60 6.69
C HIS A 96 10.02 5.09 6.46
N GLU A 97 10.85 5.42 5.47
CA GLU A 97 11.17 6.80 5.11
C GLU A 97 9.93 7.56 4.64
N ASN A 98 9.10 6.99 3.78
CA ASN A 98 7.83 7.60 3.37
C ASN A 98 6.87 7.85 4.54
N ARG A 99 6.81 6.92 5.51
CA ARG A 99 5.98 7.10 6.72
C ARG A 99 6.53 8.22 7.60
N VAL A 100 7.84 8.31 7.75
CA VAL A 100 8.51 9.38 8.51
C VAL A 100 8.29 10.74 7.84
N LEU A 101 8.50 10.84 6.52
CA LEU A 101 8.24 12.07 5.74
C LEU A 101 6.75 12.44 5.76
N GLY A 102 5.84 11.46 5.72
CA GLY A 102 4.41 11.68 5.91
C GLY A 102 4.08 12.29 7.27
N GLY A 103 4.77 11.84 8.33
CA GLY A 103 4.67 12.42 9.67
C GLY A 103 5.07 13.90 9.70
N TYR A 104 6.22 14.25 9.12
CA TYR A 104 6.66 15.65 9.04
C TYR A 104 5.70 16.52 8.21
N LYS A 105 5.12 16.00 7.13
CA LYS A 105 4.07 16.70 6.37
C LYS A 105 2.83 16.96 7.24
N ALA A 106 2.43 16.00 8.06
CA ALA A 106 1.32 16.18 9.00
C ALA A 106 1.62 17.25 10.06
N THR A 107 2.87 17.34 10.54
CA THR A 107 3.32 18.40 11.47
C THR A 107 3.13 19.80 10.86
N LEU A 108 3.36 19.97 9.56
CA LEU A 108 3.17 21.26 8.87
C LEU A 108 1.70 21.66 8.75
N SER A 109 0.83 20.68 8.49
CA SER A 109 -0.61 20.90 8.32
C SER A 109 -1.36 21.07 9.64
N ASN A 110 -0.80 20.61 10.76
CA ASN A 110 -1.45 20.72 12.06
C ASN A 110 -1.41 22.18 12.58
N PRO A 111 -2.56 22.81 12.89
CA PRO A 111 -2.59 24.16 13.47
C PRO A 111 -2.04 24.22 14.90
N ASN A 112 -2.01 23.10 15.62
CA ASN A 112 -1.61 23.03 17.04
C ASN A 112 -0.11 22.73 17.26
N THR A 113 0.69 22.63 16.19
CA THR A 113 2.14 22.43 16.30
C THR A 113 2.88 23.76 16.41
N SER A 114 3.96 23.79 17.19
CA SER A 114 4.80 24.98 17.37
C SER A 114 5.52 25.39 16.08
N THR A 115 5.89 26.67 16.00
CA THR A 115 6.65 27.22 14.86
C THR A 115 7.99 26.52 14.69
N GLU A 116 8.70 26.26 15.78
CA GLU A 116 10.00 25.55 15.80
C GLU A 116 9.86 24.12 15.25
N ALA A 117 8.81 23.39 15.63
CA ALA A 117 8.55 22.04 15.12
C ALA A 117 8.22 22.05 13.62
N LYS A 118 7.55 23.11 13.13
CA LYS A 118 7.27 23.27 11.70
C LYS A 118 8.52 23.63 10.90
N GLU A 119 9.42 24.44 11.43
CA GLU A 119 10.69 24.76 10.78
C GLU A 119 11.57 23.52 10.63
N HIS A 120 11.73 22.75 11.71
CA HIS A 120 12.46 21.49 11.67
C HIS A 120 11.82 20.48 10.69
N ALA A 121 10.48 20.37 10.68
CA ALA A 121 9.79 19.52 9.71
C ALA A 121 10.03 19.94 8.24
N LYS A 122 10.12 21.25 7.96
CA LYS A 122 10.48 21.75 6.62
C LYS A 122 11.91 21.40 6.24
N GLU A 123 12.85 21.54 7.17
CA GLU A 123 14.27 21.23 6.93
C GLU A 123 14.45 19.75 6.57
N VAL A 124 13.87 18.84 7.36
CA VAL A 124 13.94 17.39 7.12
C VAL A 124 13.29 17.02 5.78
N LEU A 125 12.13 17.60 5.45
CA LEU A 125 11.47 17.37 4.17
C LEU A 125 12.27 17.92 2.98
N GLY A 126 12.96 19.05 3.16
CA GLY A 126 13.84 19.63 2.14
C GLY A 126 15.05 18.74 1.85
N GLN A 127 15.73 18.29 2.91
CA GLN A 127 16.87 17.38 2.78
C GLN A 127 16.48 16.04 2.13
N ALA A 128 15.34 15.47 2.51
CA ALA A 128 14.83 14.24 1.91
C ALA A 128 14.36 14.42 0.45
N GLY A 129 13.73 15.55 0.14
CA GLY A 129 13.32 15.89 -1.23
C GLY A 129 14.49 16.01 -2.20
N THR A 130 15.65 16.51 -1.75
CA THR A 130 16.85 16.59 -2.58
C THR A 130 17.48 15.24 -2.94
N SER A 131 17.13 14.15 -2.24
CA SER A 131 17.63 12.80 -2.55
C SER A 131 16.66 11.95 -3.38
N ALA A 132 15.40 12.38 -3.51
CA ALA A 132 14.38 11.69 -4.32
C ALA A 132 14.11 12.39 -5.67
N ASP A 133 14.69 13.56 -5.91
CA ASP A 133 14.51 14.33 -7.13
C ASP A 133 15.61 14.05 -8.16
N THR A 134 15.58 12.86 -8.75
CA THR A 134 16.18 12.63 -10.09
C THR A 134 15.15 12.12 -11.09
N THR A 135 13.86 12.17 -10.75
CA THR A 135 12.78 11.94 -11.71
C THR A 135 11.59 12.83 -11.38
N GLY A 136 11.58 14.06 -11.89
CA GLY A 136 10.30 14.73 -12.17
C GLY A 136 10.20 16.25 -12.01
N SER A 137 11.23 16.99 -11.62
CA SER A 137 11.09 18.44 -11.41
C SER A 137 11.67 19.34 -12.53
N GLY A 138 12.21 18.77 -13.61
CA GLY A 138 12.84 19.53 -14.70
C GLY A 138 12.00 19.81 -15.96
N GLU A 139 10.85 19.14 -16.14
CA GLU A 139 10.08 19.16 -17.41
C GLU A 139 8.58 19.55 -17.25
N THR A 140 8.17 19.98 -16.05
CA THR A 140 6.74 20.11 -15.70
C THR A 140 6.05 21.35 -16.27
N THR A 141 6.79 22.40 -16.61
CA THR A 141 6.19 23.59 -17.24
C THR A 141 5.68 23.27 -18.65
N SER A 142 6.45 22.52 -19.44
CA SER A 142 6.06 22.18 -20.81
C SER A 142 4.86 21.24 -20.86
N GLU A 143 4.79 20.23 -19.97
CA GLU A 143 3.64 19.31 -19.92
C GLU A 143 2.37 19.98 -19.40
N HIS A 144 2.52 20.88 -18.42
CA HIS A 144 1.39 21.69 -17.93
C HIS A 144 0.87 22.61 -19.03
N GLU A 145 1.76 23.32 -19.72
CA GLU A 145 1.42 24.19 -20.85
C GLU A 145 0.73 23.40 -21.97
N LYS A 146 1.27 22.24 -22.37
CA LYS A 146 0.63 21.34 -23.36
C LYS A 146 -0.78 20.92 -22.94
N ARG A 147 -0.98 20.55 -21.67
CA ARG A 147 -2.30 20.16 -21.15
C ARG A 147 -3.29 21.32 -21.13
N VAL A 148 -2.83 22.53 -20.78
CA VAL A 148 -3.64 23.75 -20.81
C VAL A 148 -4.07 24.09 -22.23
N LEU A 149 -3.13 24.07 -23.19
CA LEU A 149 -3.41 24.32 -24.61
C LEU A 149 -4.36 23.27 -25.21
N ALA A 150 -4.18 21.99 -24.87
CA ALA A 150 -5.11 20.93 -25.25
C ALA A 150 -6.54 21.17 -24.70
N GLY A 151 -6.65 21.74 -23.50
CA GLY A 151 -7.93 22.17 -22.92
C GLY A 151 -8.61 23.25 -23.75
N TYR A 152 -7.86 24.29 -24.15
CA TYR A 152 -8.38 25.36 -25.02
C TYR A 152 -8.77 24.86 -26.42
N LYS A 153 -8.01 23.91 -27.00
CA LYS A 153 -8.41 23.21 -28.24
C LYS A 153 -9.73 22.45 -28.07
N GLY A 154 -9.91 21.79 -26.92
CA GLY A 154 -11.16 21.11 -26.58
C GLY A 154 -12.38 22.03 -26.43
N VAL A 155 -12.17 23.29 -26.01
CA VAL A 155 -13.23 24.31 -25.99
C VAL A 155 -13.69 24.64 -27.41
N LEU A 156 -12.76 24.77 -28.37
CA LEU A 156 -13.10 25.05 -29.77
C LEU A 156 -13.82 23.90 -30.47
N ALA A 157 -13.59 22.66 -30.04
CA ALA A 157 -14.21 21.46 -30.61
C ALA A 157 -15.65 21.21 -30.11
N LYS A 158 -16.13 21.94 -29.10
CA LYS A 158 -17.45 21.73 -28.51
C LYS A 158 -18.47 22.75 -29.00
N ASP A 159 -19.56 22.26 -29.59
CA ASP A 159 -20.64 23.07 -30.14
C ASP A 159 -21.47 23.83 -29.09
N ASN A 160 -21.43 23.38 -27.83
CA ASN A 160 -22.19 23.97 -26.71
C ASN A 160 -21.41 25.03 -25.92
N THR A 161 -20.28 25.49 -26.42
CA THR A 161 -19.47 26.53 -25.78
C THR A 161 -19.86 27.92 -26.29
N SER A 162 -19.82 28.92 -25.41
CA SER A 162 -20.16 30.30 -25.79
C SER A 162 -19.11 30.87 -26.76
N GLU A 163 -19.56 31.74 -27.66
CA GLU A 163 -18.65 32.39 -28.62
C GLU A 163 -17.54 33.19 -27.92
N GLU A 164 -17.84 33.83 -26.78
CA GLU A 164 -16.84 34.51 -25.95
C GLU A 164 -15.75 33.56 -25.41
N ALA A 165 -16.11 32.32 -25.07
CA ALA A 165 -15.16 31.31 -24.59
C ALA A 165 -14.29 30.78 -25.74
N LYS A 166 -14.86 30.63 -26.94
CA LYS A 166 -14.12 30.25 -28.15
C LYS A 166 -13.15 31.33 -28.58
N GLU A 167 -13.53 32.60 -28.51
CA GLU A 167 -12.65 33.72 -28.85
C GLU A 167 -11.43 33.78 -27.93
N LYS A 168 -11.63 33.65 -26.61
CA LYS A 168 -10.54 33.59 -25.62
C LYS A 168 -9.63 32.38 -25.84
N ALA A 169 -10.21 31.21 -26.13
CA ALA A 169 -9.43 30.02 -26.45
C ALA A 169 -8.58 30.20 -27.73
N ARG A 170 -9.11 30.85 -28.76
CA ARG A 170 -8.36 31.19 -29.99
C ARG A 170 -7.23 32.17 -29.72
N ALA A 171 -7.47 33.21 -28.92
CA ALA A 171 -6.44 34.19 -28.56
C ALA A 171 -5.25 33.52 -27.86
N ILE A 172 -5.51 32.64 -26.88
CA ILE A 172 -4.48 31.93 -26.12
C ILE A 172 -3.71 30.93 -27.00
N LEU A 173 -4.40 30.21 -27.91
CA LEU A 173 -3.74 29.29 -28.84
C LEU A 173 -2.92 30.02 -29.92
N SER A 174 -3.35 31.22 -30.33
CA SER A 174 -2.61 32.07 -31.27
C SER A 174 -1.36 32.66 -30.63
N GLU A 175 -1.45 33.09 -29.36
CA GLU A 175 -0.30 33.59 -28.59
C GLU A 175 0.73 32.48 -28.33
N ALA A 176 0.27 31.26 -28.12
CA ALA A 176 1.13 30.07 -27.98
C ALA A 176 1.69 29.51 -29.30
N GLY A 177 1.32 30.08 -30.47
CA GLY A 177 1.82 29.65 -31.77
C GLY A 177 1.28 28.30 -32.28
N GLU A 178 0.16 27.80 -31.72
CA GLU A 178 -0.45 26.52 -32.13
C GLU A 178 -1.50 26.67 -33.25
N LEU A 179 -1.78 27.91 -33.70
CA LEU A 179 -2.66 28.22 -34.83
C LEU A 179 -1.81 28.54 -36.06
N HIS A 180 -1.55 27.53 -36.89
CA HIS A 180 -1.06 27.65 -38.27
C HIS A 180 -2.09 27.06 -39.24
#